data_AF-A0A2K4WQ62-F1
#
_entry.id   AF-A0A2K4WQ62-F1
#
_cell.length_a   1.000
_cell.length_b   1.000
_cell.length_c   1.000
_cell.angle_alpha   90.00
_cell.angle_beta   90.00
_cell.angle_gamma   90.00
#
_symmetry.space_group_name_H-M   'P 1'
#
loop_
_entity.id
_entity.type
_entity.pdbx_description
1 polymer ?
#
loop_
_entity_poly.entity_id
_entity_poly.type
_entity_poly.pdbx_seq_one_letter_code
_entity_poly.pdbx_strand_id
1 'polypeptide(L)'
;MTGQLLYQSDFKDLTTYLQVLQRLPALTRSFKVHLDQVPLARHSTYPITELRNVLERANRDWSGWSALLPKLMAMHRRLDAMTAELTQFSGSATQDYKLAEHLRGSAGDRLIAFESEFDNEEQTVQKLTLGICTILPRLIDFLNDAISRYSRKFGLKPGDPHRENLANALPLSFGTQDAIDAQERLFRAQGYAYRALGWYIRAYTAARNLGAYLLRMWALLWACVGSIIGVRKAETPLRRRLETGLLLVNVREIQRLSKAFDTGQDLAV
;
A
#
# COMPACT_ATOMS: atom_id res chain seq x y z
N MET A 1 -19.78 5.23 11.87
CA MET A 1 -18.39 5.74 11.99
C MET A 1 -17.84 5.97 10.59
N THR A 2 -17.80 7.21 10.11
CA THR A 2 -17.19 7.56 8.81
C THR A 2 -15.76 8.03 9.02
N GLY A 3 -14.87 7.09 9.36
CA GLY A 3 -13.43 7.35 9.44
C GLY A 3 -12.84 7.60 8.05
N GLN A 4 -11.69 8.28 8.01
CA GLN A 4 -10.85 8.29 6.81
C GLN A 4 -10.44 6.84 6.52
N LEU A 5 -10.66 6.38 5.29
CA LEU A 5 -10.29 5.02 4.87
C LEU A 5 -8.80 4.90 4.56
N LEU A 6 -8.13 6.03 4.35
CA LEU A 6 -6.73 6.12 4.00
C LEU A 6 -6.12 7.35 4.66
N TYR A 7 -4.94 7.16 5.26
CA TYR A 7 -4.19 8.18 5.98
C TYR A 7 -2.83 8.43 5.30
N GLN A 8 -2.24 9.61 5.53
CA GLN A 8 -0.89 9.92 5.05
C GLN A 8 0.16 8.91 5.54
N SER A 9 -0.02 8.37 6.75
CA SER A 9 0.83 7.31 7.30
C SER A 9 0.81 6.04 6.45
N ASP A 10 -0.31 5.72 5.80
CA ASP A 10 -0.43 4.51 4.97
C ASP A 10 0.50 4.59 3.76
N PHE A 11 0.57 5.75 3.10
CA PHE A 11 1.51 5.95 1.98
C PHE A 11 2.97 5.87 2.43
N LYS A 12 3.29 6.46 3.58
CA LYS A 12 4.63 6.37 4.16
C LYS A 12 5.01 4.91 4.46
N ASP A 13 4.08 4.13 4.99
CA ASP A 13 4.29 2.73 5.31
C ASP A 13 4.44 1.87 4.06
N LEU A 14 3.68 2.14 2.99
CA LEU A 14 3.86 1.48 1.68
C LEU A 14 5.20 1.86 1.01
N THR A 15 5.61 3.12 1.08
CA THR A 15 6.94 3.55 0.59
C THR A 15 8.07 2.90 1.39
N THR A 16 7.92 2.79 2.71
CA THR A 16 8.86 2.06 3.57
C THR A 16 8.91 0.59 3.17
N TYR A 17 7.77 -0.03 2.89
CA TYR A 17 7.71 -1.42 2.43
C TYR A 17 8.41 -1.63 1.09
N LEU A 18 8.26 -0.71 0.13
CA LEU A 18 8.99 -0.72 -1.13
C LEU A 18 10.51 -0.72 -0.92
N GLN A 19 11.01 0.13 -0.02
CA GLN A 19 12.43 0.16 0.33
C GLN A 19 12.88 -1.16 0.98
N VAL A 20 12.04 -1.77 1.81
CA VAL A 20 12.31 -3.09 2.42
C VAL A 20 12.41 -4.17 1.34
N LEU A 21 11.47 -4.23 0.40
CA LEU A 21 11.49 -5.21 -0.70
C LEU A 21 12.76 -5.07 -1.54
N GLN A 22 13.12 -3.83 -1.92
CA GLN A 22 14.32 -3.55 -2.71
C GLN A 22 15.60 -4.00 -1.99
N ARG A 23 15.65 -3.79 -0.66
CA ARG A 23 16.84 -4.09 0.16
C ARG A 23 16.85 -5.51 0.72
N LEU A 24 15.78 -6.29 0.52
CA LEU A 24 15.59 -7.60 1.13
C LEU A 24 16.76 -8.58 0.91
N PRO A 25 17.36 -8.69 -0.30
CA PRO A 25 18.52 -9.54 -0.51
C PRO A 25 19.72 -9.09 0.35
N ALA A 26 20.04 -7.79 0.32
CA ALA A 26 21.16 -7.24 1.07
C ALA A 26 20.96 -7.42 2.57
N LEU A 27 19.78 -7.10 3.08
CA LEU A 27 19.42 -7.25 4.49
C LEU A 27 19.56 -8.70 4.97
N THR A 28 19.12 -9.66 4.17
CA THR A 28 19.22 -11.08 4.50
C THR A 28 20.67 -11.55 4.57
N ARG A 29 21.53 -11.09 3.65
CA ARG A 29 22.97 -11.41 3.70
C ARG A 29 23.63 -10.77 4.93
N SER A 30 23.34 -9.50 5.22
CA SER A 30 23.86 -8.82 6.41
C SER A 30 23.47 -9.51 7.70
N PHE A 31 22.23 -10.00 7.78
CA PHE A 31 21.77 -10.75 8.93
C PHE A 31 22.54 -12.07 9.12
N LYS A 32 22.78 -12.83 8.05
CA LYS A 32 23.59 -14.05 8.11
C LYS A 32 25.03 -13.77 8.53
N VAL A 33 25.64 -12.69 8.03
CA VAL A 33 27.00 -12.27 8.42
C VAL A 33 27.05 -11.88 9.88
N HIS A 34 26.07 -11.10 10.36
CA HIS A 34 25.99 -10.64 11.74
C HIS A 34 25.94 -11.79 12.77
N LEU A 35 25.22 -12.86 12.43
CA LEU A 35 25.14 -14.08 13.23
C LEU A 35 26.31 -15.07 13.01
N ASP A 36 27.40 -14.65 12.37
CA ASP A 36 28.55 -15.50 12.01
C ASP A 36 28.16 -16.78 11.25
N GLN A 37 27.06 -16.74 10.49
CA GLN A 37 26.64 -17.87 9.65
C GLN A 37 27.35 -17.84 8.30
N VAL A 38 27.81 -16.67 7.87
CA VAL A 38 28.54 -16.45 6.62
C VAL A 38 29.72 -15.52 6.88
N PRO A 39 30.94 -15.85 6.42
CA PRO A 39 32.07 -14.93 6.52
C PRO A 39 31.82 -13.62 5.77
N LEU A 40 32.20 -12.48 6.38
CA LEU A 40 32.07 -11.15 5.78
C LEU A 40 32.69 -11.06 4.37
N ALA A 41 33.82 -11.76 4.16
CA ALA A 41 34.52 -11.81 2.86
C ALA A 41 33.67 -12.38 1.71
N ARG A 42 32.62 -13.18 2.01
CA ARG A 42 31.72 -13.77 1.01
C ARG A 42 30.34 -13.11 1.00
N HIS A 43 30.14 -12.01 1.73
CA HIS A 43 28.81 -11.44 1.95
C HIS A 43 28.08 -11.03 0.65
N SER A 44 28.79 -10.56 -0.37
CA SER A 44 28.17 -10.05 -1.60
C SER A 44 27.79 -11.16 -2.58
N THR A 45 28.52 -12.27 -2.57
CA THR A 45 28.35 -13.41 -3.48
C THR A 45 27.61 -14.59 -2.85
N TYR A 46 27.32 -14.53 -1.54
CA TYR A 46 26.67 -15.62 -0.84
C TYR A 46 25.23 -15.85 -1.34
N PRO A 47 24.90 -17.07 -1.79
CA PRO A 47 23.56 -17.41 -2.25
C PRO A 47 22.60 -17.61 -1.07
N ILE A 48 21.43 -16.99 -1.13
CA ILE A 48 20.36 -17.17 -0.14
C ILE A 48 19.34 -18.17 -0.71
N THR A 49 19.70 -19.45 -0.72
CA THR A 49 18.88 -20.49 -1.34
C THR A 49 17.56 -20.71 -0.60
N GLU A 50 17.55 -20.52 0.72
CA GLU A 50 16.40 -20.78 1.60
C GLU A 50 15.25 -19.80 1.35
N LEU A 51 15.57 -18.58 0.90
CA LEU A 51 14.61 -17.53 0.60
C LEU A 51 14.52 -17.20 -0.90
N ARG A 52 15.09 -18.01 -1.80
CA ARG A 52 15.11 -17.73 -3.26
C ARG A 52 13.73 -17.33 -3.79
N ASN A 53 12.72 -18.16 -3.55
CA ASN A 53 11.35 -17.91 -4.04
C ASN A 53 10.74 -16.65 -3.39
N VAL A 54 11.10 -16.35 -2.14
CA VAL A 54 10.66 -15.15 -1.42
C VAL A 54 11.31 -13.90 -2.01
N LEU A 55 12.61 -13.94 -2.33
CA LEU A 55 13.35 -12.84 -2.94
C LEU A 55 12.89 -12.58 -4.38
N GLU A 56 12.64 -13.63 -5.16
CA GLU A 56 12.07 -13.50 -6.51
C GLU A 56 10.68 -12.87 -6.49
N ARG A 57 9.82 -13.30 -5.55
CA ARG A 57 8.52 -12.67 -5.34
C ARG A 57 8.67 -11.23 -4.88
N ALA A 58 9.56 -10.93 -3.94
CA ALA A 58 9.82 -9.58 -3.47
C ALA A 58 10.22 -8.64 -4.60
N ASN A 59 11.04 -9.09 -5.55
CA ASN A 59 11.41 -8.29 -6.71
C ASN A 59 10.23 -8.04 -7.65
N ARG A 60 9.39 -9.06 -7.91
CA ARG A 60 8.16 -8.89 -8.71
C ARG A 60 7.18 -7.94 -8.05
N ASP A 61 6.91 -8.13 -6.76
CA ASP A 61 5.98 -7.31 -6.01
C ASP A 61 6.50 -5.88 -5.85
N TRP A 62 7.83 -5.68 -5.72
CA TRP A 62 8.46 -4.36 -5.74
C TRP A 62 8.18 -3.64 -7.07
N SER A 63 8.41 -4.31 -8.20
CA SER A 63 8.12 -3.74 -9.53
C SER A 63 6.64 -3.43 -9.72
N GLY A 64 5.76 -4.27 -9.17
CA GLY A 64 4.32 -4.06 -9.20
C GLY A 64 3.90 -2.82 -8.41
N TRP A 65 4.33 -2.72 -7.15
CA TRP A 65 4.05 -1.57 -6.29
C TRP A 65 4.65 -0.26 -6.84
N SER A 66 5.87 -0.30 -7.38
CA SER A 66 6.54 0.90 -7.91
C SER A 66 5.85 1.46 -9.15
N ALA A 67 5.20 0.61 -9.95
CA ALA A 67 4.39 1.04 -11.09
C ALA A 67 2.98 1.49 -10.66
N LEU A 68 2.40 0.80 -9.68
CA LEU A 68 1.03 1.03 -9.22
C LEU A 68 0.86 2.37 -8.48
N LEU A 69 1.73 2.69 -7.51
CA LEU A 69 1.53 3.88 -6.67
C LEU A 69 1.45 5.19 -7.46
N PRO A 70 2.35 5.48 -8.43
CA PRO A 70 2.22 6.67 -9.27
C PRO A 70 0.96 6.65 -10.15
N LYS A 71 0.56 5.47 -10.64
CA LYS A 71 -0.65 5.31 -11.44
C LYS A 71 -1.91 5.66 -10.64
N LEU A 72 -2.00 5.17 -9.40
CA LEU A 72 -3.08 5.52 -8.47
C LEU A 72 -3.13 7.03 -8.21
N MET A 73 -1.96 7.66 -7.97
CA MET A 73 -1.90 9.12 -7.78
C MET A 73 -2.46 9.89 -8.98
N ALA A 74 -2.07 9.50 -10.20
CA ALA A 74 -2.55 10.13 -11.42
C ALA A 74 -4.05 9.88 -11.65
N MET A 75 -4.54 8.67 -11.34
CA MET A 75 -5.96 8.32 -11.44
C MET A 75 -6.82 9.19 -10.52
N HIS A 76 -6.39 9.41 -9.27
CA HIS A 76 -7.10 10.27 -8.33
C HIS A 76 -7.16 11.72 -8.79
N ARG A 77 -6.04 12.31 -9.21
CA ARG A 77 -6.04 13.69 -9.71
C ARG A 77 -6.99 13.89 -10.90
N ARG A 78 -7.06 12.91 -11.81
CA ARG A 78 -8.01 12.95 -12.92
C ARG A 78 -9.46 12.84 -12.43
N LEU A 79 -9.73 11.97 -11.46
CA LEU A 79 -11.06 11.83 -10.86
C LEU A 79 -11.49 13.10 -10.11
N ASP A 80 -10.58 13.77 -9.42
CA ASP A 80 -10.87 15.00 -8.69
C ASP A 80 -11.18 16.17 -9.61
N ALA A 81 -10.41 16.31 -10.70
CA ALA A 81 -10.73 17.27 -11.76
C ALA A 81 -12.12 17.01 -12.36
N MET A 82 -12.44 15.74 -12.63
CA MET A 82 -13.73 15.34 -13.19
C MET A 82 -14.90 15.63 -12.23
N THR A 83 -14.75 15.28 -10.95
CA THR A 83 -15.80 15.51 -9.96
C THR A 83 -16.01 17.00 -9.71
N ALA A 84 -14.93 17.79 -9.68
CA ALA A 84 -15.00 19.25 -9.59
C ALA A 84 -15.80 19.84 -10.77
N GLU A 85 -15.48 19.45 -12.00
CA GLU A 85 -16.21 19.82 -13.23
C GLU A 85 -17.71 19.54 -13.09
N LEU A 86 -18.09 18.34 -12.64
CA LEU A 86 -19.50 17.95 -12.49
C LEU A 86 -20.24 18.75 -11.41
N THR A 87 -19.57 19.06 -10.29
CA THR A 87 -20.19 19.83 -9.21
C THR A 87 -20.44 21.31 -9.54
N GLN A 88 -19.74 21.87 -10.55
CA GLN A 88 -19.99 23.24 -11.02
C GLN A 88 -21.38 23.42 -11.63
N PHE A 89 -22.01 22.33 -12.09
CA PHE A 89 -23.37 22.36 -12.63
C PHE A 89 -24.47 22.28 -11.56
N SER A 90 -24.13 22.42 -10.27
CA SER A 90 -25.13 22.40 -9.20
C SER A 90 -25.56 23.82 -8.82
N GLY A 91 -26.87 24.13 -8.90
CA GLY A 91 -27.40 25.43 -8.46
C GLY A 91 -28.71 25.91 -9.10
N SER A 92 -29.13 25.41 -10.26
CA SER A 92 -30.40 25.81 -10.90
C SER A 92 -30.95 24.80 -11.92
N ALA A 93 -32.24 24.93 -12.27
CA ALA A 93 -32.91 24.03 -13.24
C ALA A 93 -32.31 24.08 -14.66
N THR A 94 -31.77 25.23 -15.08
CA THR A 94 -31.04 25.36 -16.36
C THR A 94 -29.67 24.69 -16.32
N GLN A 95 -29.04 24.60 -15.14
CA GLN A 95 -27.81 23.84 -14.96
C GLN A 95 -28.06 22.33 -14.91
N ASP A 96 -29.17 21.87 -14.33
CA ASP A 96 -29.58 20.46 -14.33
C ASP A 96 -29.71 19.90 -15.77
N TYR A 97 -30.31 20.68 -16.69
CA TYR A 97 -30.42 20.31 -18.09
C TYR A 97 -29.06 20.21 -18.79
N LYS A 98 -28.18 21.21 -18.57
CA LYS A 98 -26.82 21.21 -19.13
C LYS A 98 -25.99 20.04 -18.62
N LEU A 99 -26.11 19.72 -17.33
CA LEU A 99 -25.46 18.56 -16.72
C LEU A 99 -25.95 17.25 -17.35
N ALA A 100 -27.26 17.11 -17.53
CA ALA A 100 -27.83 15.91 -18.15
C ALA A 100 -27.29 15.68 -19.58
N GLU A 101 -27.20 16.73 -20.39
CA GLU A 101 -26.62 16.64 -21.74
C GLU A 101 -25.11 16.34 -21.69
N HIS A 102 -24.37 16.95 -20.76
CA HIS A 102 -22.95 16.67 -20.57
C HIS A 102 -22.69 15.20 -20.20
N LEU A 103 -23.50 14.66 -19.28
CA LEU A 103 -23.45 13.26 -18.84
C LEU A 103 -23.90 12.27 -19.92
N ARG A 104 -24.74 12.68 -20.86
CA ARG A 104 -25.08 11.84 -22.02
C ARG A 104 -23.88 11.68 -22.94
N GLY A 105 -23.07 12.72 -23.09
CA GLY A 105 -21.85 12.74 -23.88
C GLY A 105 -20.61 12.25 -23.13
N SER A 106 -19.47 12.89 -23.44
CA SER A 106 -18.13 12.46 -23.04
C SER A 106 -17.89 12.43 -21.53
N ALA A 107 -18.64 13.21 -20.74
CA ALA A 107 -18.51 13.19 -19.29
C ALA A 107 -19.01 11.85 -18.69
N GLY A 108 -20.10 11.31 -19.23
CA GLY A 108 -20.61 10.01 -18.83
C GLY A 108 -19.62 8.89 -19.18
N ASP A 109 -19.06 8.92 -20.40
CA ASP A 109 -18.09 7.90 -20.84
C ASP A 109 -16.81 7.93 -20.00
N ARG A 110 -16.32 9.12 -19.63
CA ARG A 110 -15.17 9.27 -18.73
C ARG A 110 -15.45 8.68 -17.33
N LEU A 111 -16.62 8.93 -16.76
CA LEU A 111 -17.01 8.34 -15.46
C LEU A 111 -17.11 6.81 -15.51
N ILE A 112 -17.66 6.27 -16.60
CA ILE A 112 -17.72 4.83 -16.83
C ILE A 112 -16.31 4.24 -16.94
N ALA A 113 -15.39 4.92 -17.65
CA ALA A 113 -14.00 4.47 -17.73
C ALA A 113 -13.31 4.44 -16.36
N PHE A 114 -13.56 5.43 -15.49
CA PHE A 114 -13.03 5.42 -14.13
C PHE A 114 -13.49 4.21 -13.31
N GLU A 115 -14.74 3.79 -13.44
CA GLU A 115 -15.24 2.60 -12.74
C GLU A 115 -14.36 1.39 -13.03
N SER A 116 -14.09 1.12 -14.32
CA SER A 116 -13.29 -0.03 -14.72
C SER A 116 -11.81 0.14 -14.38
N GLU A 117 -11.27 1.37 -14.41
CA GLU A 117 -9.91 1.64 -13.93
C GLU A 117 -9.78 1.30 -12.43
N PHE A 118 -10.71 1.76 -11.59
CA PHE A 118 -10.66 1.50 -10.15
C PHE A 118 -10.82 0.02 -9.79
N ASP A 119 -11.70 -0.73 -10.47
CA ASP A 119 -11.83 -2.18 -10.29
C ASP A 119 -10.50 -2.90 -10.58
N ASN A 120 -9.88 -2.59 -11.73
CA ASN A 120 -8.60 -3.20 -12.12
C ASN A 120 -7.48 -2.91 -11.10
N GLU A 121 -7.40 -1.69 -10.60
CA GLU A 121 -6.37 -1.33 -9.61
C GLU A 121 -6.66 -1.92 -8.23
N GLU A 122 -7.93 -2.05 -7.83
CA GLU A 122 -8.33 -2.73 -6.59
C GLU A 122 -7.86 -4.20 -6.60
N GLN A 123 -8.13 -4.93 -7.68
CA GLN A 123 -7.68 -6.31 -7.85
C GLN A 123 -6.16 -6.43 -7.84
N THR A 124 -5.46 -5.43 -8.38
CA THR A 124 -3.99 -5.38 -8.37
C THR A 124 -3.47 -5.16 -6.95
N VAL A 125 -4.06 -4.24 -6.18
CA VAL A 125 -3.74 -4.04 -4.75
C VAL A 125 -4.00 -5.31 -3.95
N GLN A 126 -5.10 -6.02 -4.18
CA GLN A 126 -5.37 -7.29 -3.49
C GLN A 126 -4.27 -8.33 -3.75
N LYS A 127 -3.85 -8.51 -5.01
CA LYS A 127 -2.77 -9.44 -5.39
C LYS A 127 -1.45 -9.07 -4.72
N LEU A 128 -1.11 -7.79 -4.69
CA LEU A 128 0.11 -7.30 -4.06
C LEU A 128 0.05 -7.36 -2.52
N THR A 129 -1.14 -7.22 -1.93
CA THR A 129 -1.37 -7.40 -0.49
C THR A 129 -1.14 -8.84 -0.06
N LEU A 130 -1.54 -9.82 -0.89
CA LEU A 130 -1.18 -11.23 -0.68
C LEU A 130 0.36 -11.44 -0.70
N GLY A 131 1.08 -10.61 -1.46
CA GLY A 131 2.53 -10.51 -1.42
C GLY A 131 3.07 -10.21 -0.03
N ILE A 132 2.54 -9.18 0.62
CA ILE A 132 2.91 -8.79 1.98
C ILE A 132 2.70 -9.94 2.97
N CYS A 133 1.56 -10.63 2.87
CA CYS A 133 1.19 -11.79 3.70
C CYS A 133 2.05 -13.04 3.47
N THR A 134 2.94 -13.03 2.48
CA THR A 134 3.80 -14.19 2.17
C THR A 134 5.27 -13.88 2.28
N ILE A 135 5.72 -12.69 1.87
CA ILE A 135 7.14 -12.32 1.87
C ILE A 135 7.63 -12.08 3.31
N LEU A 136 6.99 -11.17 4.04
CA LEU A 136 7.47 -10.75 5.36
C LEU A 136 7.31 -11.85 6.42
N PRO A 137 6.20 -12.61 6.48
CA PRO A 137 6.11 -13.74 7.40
C PRO A 137 7.20 -14.80 7.17
N ARG A 138 7.51 -15.12 5.91
CA ARG A 138 8.59 -16.08 5.60
C ARG A 138 9.97 -15.55 5.94
N LEU A 139 10.19 -14.25 5.77
CA LEU A 139 11.40 -13.62 6.26
C LEU A 139 11.47 -13.75 7.80
N ILE A 140 10.41 -13.39 8.51
CA ILE A 140 10.36 -13.44 9.99
C ILE A 140 10.62 -14.86 10.50
N ASP A 141 10.01 -15.87 9.90
CA ASP A 141 10.26 -17.29 10.21
C ASP A 141 11.75 -17.63 10.07
N PHE A 142 12.35 -17.26 8.93
CA PHE A 142 13.76 -17.49 8.66
C PHE A 142 14.67 -16.79 9.70
N LEU A 143 14.36 -15.54 10.06
CA LEU A 143 15.13 -14.79 11.06
C LEU A 143 15.05 -15.43 12.44
N ASN A 144 13.83 -15.80 12.88
CA ASN A 144 13.61 -16.39 14.20
C ASN A 144 14.27 -17.77 14.33
N ASP A 145 14.24 -18.57 13.28
CA ASP A 145 14.89 -19.87 13.21
C ASP A 145 16.43 -19.75 13.27
N ALA A 146 17.00 -18.77 12.55
CA ALA A 146 18.42 -18.44 12.61
C ALA A 146 18.86 -17.92 14.00
N ILE A 147 18.07 -17.05 14.63
CA ILE A 147 18.27 -16.56 16.01
C ILE A 147 18.26 -17.74 16.99
N SER A 148 17.29 -18.63 16.86
CA SER A 148 17.12 -19.80 17.73
C SER A 148 18.27 -20.80 17.59
N ARG A 149 18.79 -21.01 16.37
CA ARG A 149 20.02 -21.81 16.15
C ARG A 149 21.24 -21.15 16.79
N TYR A 150 21.39 -19.84 16.62
CA TYR A 150 22.52 -19.10 17.17
C TYR A 150 22.53 -19.12 18.72
N SER A 151 21.39 -18.82 19.34
CA SER A 151 21.23 -18.86 20.81
C SER A 151 21.58 -20.24 21.37
N ARG A 152 21.10 -21.34 20.74
CA ARG A 152 21.45 -22.71 21.15
C ARG A 152 22.94 -23.01 21.01
N LYS A 153 23.56 -22.61 19.89
CA LYS A 153 24.99 -22.86 19.62
C LYS A 153 25.90 -22.25 20.68
N PHE A 154 25.55 -21.06 21.18
CA PHE A 154 26.36 -20.31 22.14
C PHE A 154 25.83 -20.40 23.59
N GLY A 155 24.83 -21.22 23.87
CA GLY A 155 24.25 -21.36 25.22
C GLY A 155 23.62 -20.08 25.76
N LEU A 156 23.19 -19.17 24.88
CA LEU A 156 22.70 -17.85 25.24
C LEU A 156 21.21 -17.89 25.59
N LYS A 157 20.80 -17.15 26.62
CA LYS A 157 19.38 -16.95 26.91
C LYS A 157 18.83 -15.85 25.98
N PRO A 158 17.64 -16.05 25.38
CA PRO A 158 16.95 -14.98 24.67
C PRO A 158 16.79 -13.78 25.61
N GLY A 159 17.14 -12.58 25.16
CA GLY A 159 16.88 -11.36 25.92
C GLY A 159 15.38 -11.15 26.14
N ASP A 160 15.02 -10.40 27.18
CA ASP A 160 13.63 -10.01 27.45
C ASP A 160 13.05 -9.22 26.25
N PRO A 161 12.02 -9.73 25.57
CA PRO A 161 11.41 -9.07 24.42
C PRO A 161 10.73 -7.74 24.76
N HIS A 162 10.52 -7.43 26.05
CA HIS A 162 9.91 -6.18 26.51
C HIS A 162 10.92 -5.06 26.78
N ARG A 163 12.22 -5.26 26.49
CA ARG A 163 13.15 -4.12 26.47
C ARG A 163 12.70 -3.12 25.41
N GLU A 164 12.26 -1.94 25.85
CA GLU A 164 12.04 -0.73 25.03
C GLU A 164 13.21 -0.42 24.07
N ASN A 165 14.38 -1.01 24.33
CA ASN A 165 15.60 -0.92 23.54
C ASN A 165 15.62 -1.75 22.23
N LEU A 166 14.72 -2.71 21.99
CA LEU A 166 14.76 -3.51 20.74
C LEU A 166 14.36 -2.70 19.51
N ALA A 167 13.43 -1.74 19.68
CA ALA A 167 13.09 -0.78 18.64
C ALA A 167 14.28 0.16 18.33
N ASN A 168 15.09 0.46 19.36
CA ASN A 168 16.27 1.33 19.29
C ASN A 168 17.57 0.58 18.96
N ALA A 169 17.53 -0.76 18.83
CA ALA A 169 18.70 -1.54 18.46
C ALA A 169 19.25 -0.98 17.16
N LEU A 170 20.56 -0.76 17.06
CA LEU A 170 21.11 -0.23 15.81
C LEU A 170 20.72 -1.15 14.63
N PRO A 171 20.49 -0.58 13.43
CA PRO A 171 20.38 -1.39 12.23
C PRO A 171 21.61 -2.30 12.14
N LEU A 172 21.45 -3.46 11.52
CA LEU A 172 22.58 -4.32 11.20
C LEU A 172 23.50 -3.54 10.24
N SER A 173 24.51 -2.88 10.80
CA SER A 173 25.47 -2.09 10.05
C SER A 173 26.40 -3.03 9.30
N PHE A 174 26.76 -2.63 8.08
CA PHE A 174 27.91 -3.21 7.41
C PHE A 174 29.16 -2.75 8.15
N GLY A 175 30.01 -3.71 8.53
CA GLY A 175 31.38 -3.44 8.96
C GLY A 175 31.50 -2.60 10.24
N THR A 176 31.50 -3.25 11.39
CA THR A 176 32.70 -3.18 12.21
C THR A 176 32.98 -4.57 12.74
N GLN A 177 34.24 -4.97 12.59
CA GLN A 177 34.80 -6.22 13.08
C GLN A 177 35.19 -6.08 14.56
N ASP A 178 34.55 -5.13 15.26
CA ASP A 178 34.69 -5.03 16.70
C ASP A 178 34.22 -6.36 17.29
N ALA A 179 34.87 -6.80 18.35
CA ALA A 179 34.51 -7.99 19.09
C ALA A 179 33.16 -7.78 19.80
N ILE A 180 32.08 -7.74 19.02
CA ILE A 180 30.72 -7.73 19.51
C ILE A 180 30.52 -9.11 20.14
N ASP A 181 30.34 -9.13 21.45
CA ASP A 181 30.02 -10.33 22.22
C ASP A 181 28.79 -11.05 21.64
N ALA A 182 28.75 -12.37 21.80
CA ALA A 182 27.71 -13.21 21.28
C ALA A 182 26.31 -12.82 21.80
N GLN A 183 26.17 -12.30 23.02
CA GLN A 183 24.90 -11.81 23.55
C GLN A 183 24.42 -10.53 22.84
N GLU A 184 25.32 -9.59 22.56
CA GLU A 184 24.98 -8.34 21.86
C GLU A 184 24.61 -8.63 20.40
N ARG A 185 25.27 -9.59 19.75
CA ARG A 185 24.88 -10.07 18.41
C ARG A 185 23.46 -10.65 18.42
N LEU A 186 23.16 -11.50 19.40
CA LEU A 186 21.83 -12.07 19.58
C LEU A 186 20.78 -10.97 19.77
N PHE A 187 21.05 -9.99 20.63
CA PHE A 187 20.15 -8.86 20.90
C PHE A 187 19.84 -8.04 19.62
N ARG A 188 20.86 -7.69 18.83
CA ARG A 188 20.67 -6.96 17.57
C ARG A 188 19.90 -7.77 16.52
N ALA A 189 20.12 -9.09 16.45
CA ALA A 189 19.38 -9.97 15.56
C ALA A 189 17.89 -10.04 15.95
N GLN A 190 17.59 -10.11 17.25
CA GLN A 190 16.22 -10.01 17.77
C GLN A 190 15.56 -8.68 17.41
N GLY A 191 16.30 -7.56 17.52
CA GLY A 191 15.81 -6.24 17.09
C GLY A 191 15.49 -6.18 15.59
N TYR A 192 16.23 -6.92 14.76
CA TYR A 192 15.93 -7.02 13.33
C TYR A 192 14.63 -7.80 13.05
N ALA A 193 14.43 -8.95 13.70
CA ALA A 193 13.17 -9.70 13.60
C ALA A 193 11.96 -8.88 14.08
N TYR A 194 12.12 -8.12 15.18
CA TYR A 194 11.10 -7.21 15.68
C TYR A 194 10.75 -6.10 14.67
N ARG A 195 11.74 -5.48 14.03
CA ARG A 195 11.51 -4.50 12.96
C ARG A 195 10.79 -5.11 11.76
N ALA A 196 11.15 -6.33 11.36
CA ALA A 196 10.49 -7.03 10.26
C ALA A 196 9.00 -7.27 10.54
N LEU A 197 8.65 -7.63 11.79
CA LEU A 197 7.26 -7.72 12.24
C LEU A 197 6.55 -6.36 12.18
N GLY A 198 7.22 -5.29 12.61
CA GLY A 198 6.69 -3.93 12.51
C GLY A 198 6.44 -3.50 11.06
N TRP A 199 7.35 -3.81 10.14
CA TRP A 199 7.14 -3.58 8.70
C TRP A 199 5.94 -4.36 8.17
N TYR A 200 5.77 -5.61 8.59
CA TYR A 200 4.63 -6.43 8.19
C TYR A 200 3.30 -5.82 8.61
N ILE A 201 3.15 -5.49 9.90
CA ILE A 201 1.90 -4.95 10.44
C ILE A 201 1.54 -3.64 9.72
N ARG A 202 2.51 -2.74 9.58
CA ARG A 202 2.30 -1.43 8.95
C ARG A 202 1.97 -1.55 7.46
N ALA A 203 2.79 -2.29 6.70
CA ALA A 203 2.56 -2.48 5.27
C ALA A 203 1.22 -3.17 4.99
N TYR A 204 0.87 -4.20 5.76
CA TYR A 204 -0.40 -4.91 5.60
C TYR A 204 -1.60 -4.01 5.90
N THR A 205 -1.54 -3.24 6.99
CA THR A 205 -2.60 -2.29 7.35
C THR A 205 -2.77 -1.23 6.27
N ALA A 206 -1.67 -0.62 5.83
CA ALA A 206 -1.69 0.38 4.78
C ALA A 206 -2.25 -0.15 3.45
N ALA A 207 -1.83 -1.35 3.03
CA ALA A 207 -2.34 -1.99 1.81
C ALA A 207 -3.83 -2.35 1.92
N ARG A 208 -4.29 -2.79 3.10
CA ARG A 208 -5.71 -3.06 3.38
C ARG A 208 -6.55 -1.78 3.33
N ASN A 209 -6.07 -0.70 3.93
CA ASN A 209 -6.70 0.62 3.89
C ASN A 209 -6.82 1.12 2.45
N LEU A 210 -5.73 1.00 1.66
CA LEU A 210 -5.74 1.32 0.23
C LEU A 210 -6.75 0.49 -0.55
N GLY A 211 -6.80 -0.82 -0.33
CA GLY A 211 -7.78 -1.71 -0.97
C GLY A 211 -9.23 -1.34 -0.61
N ALA A 212 -9.51 -1.11 0.67
CA ALA A 212 -10.84 -0.70 1.14
C ALA A 212 -11.26 0.66 0.53
N TYR A 213 -10.32 1.58 0.40
CA TYR A 213 -10.53 2.85 -0.25
C TYR A 213 -10.86 2.71 -1.76
N LEU A 214 -10.07 1.94 -2.50
CA LEU A 214 -10.32 1.68 -3.93
C LEU A 214 -11.68 1.00 -4.14
N LEU A 215 -12.01 -0.01 -3.32
CA LEU A 215 -13.31 -0.68 -3.36
C LEU A 215 -14.47 0.29 -3.10
N ARG A 216 -14.31 1.21 -2.15
CA ARG A 216 -15.33 2.22 -1.85
C ARG A 216 -15.50 3.21 -3.01
N MET A 217 -14.40 3.66 -3.61
CA MET A 217 -14.44 4.55 -4.78
C MET A 217 -15.10 3.87 -5.97
N TRP A 218 -14.73 2.60 -6.25
CA TRP A 218 -15.36 1.78 -7.27
C TRP A 218 -16.88 1.67 -7.06
N ALA A 219 -17.34 1.35 -5.85
CA ALA A 219 -18.77 1.21 -5.56
C ALA A 219 -19.56 2.52 -5.80
N LEU A 220 -18.95 3.69 -5.49
CA LEU A 220 -19.55 4.99 -5.76
C LEU A 220 -19.59 5.30 -7.26
N LEU A 221 -18.52 4.97 -7.99
CA LEU A 221 -18.45 5.10 -9.44
C LEU A 221 -19.46 4.19 -10.15
N TRP A 222 -19.64 2.96 -9.67
CA TRP A 222 -20.67 2.04 -10.16
C TRP A 222 -22.09 2.63 -9.98
N ALA A 223 -22.37 3.25 -8.83
CA ALA A 223 -23.64 3.95 -8.62
C ALA A 223 -23.82 5.16 -9.57
N CYS A 224 -22.74 5.90 -9.84
CA CYS A 224 -22.73 6.95 -10.87
C CYS A 224 -23.03 6.38 -12.26
N VAL A 225 -22.46 5.23 -12.65
CA VAL A 225 -22.73 4.55 -13.93
C VAL A 225 -24.21 4.22 -14.07
N GLY A 226 -24.84 3.66 -13.02
CA GLY A 226 -26.28 3.40 -13.01
C GLY A 226 -27.10 4.68 -13.26
N SER A 227 -26.71 5.79 -12.62
CA SER A 227 -27.36 7.09 -12.79
C SER A 227 -27.16 7.66 -14.21
N ILE A 228 -25.97 7.50 -14.81
CA ILE A 228 -25.69 7.91 -16.21
C ILE A 228 -26.59 7.15 -17.19
N ILE A 229 -26.72 5.83 -17.02
CA ILE A 229 -27.62 5.01 -17.83
C ILE A 229 -29.07 5.50 -17.65
N GLY A 230 -29.46 5.85 -16.42
CA GLY A 230 -30.74 6.49 -16.11
C GLY A 230 -30.96 7.80 -16.87
N VAL A 231 -29.99 8.72 -16.84
CA VAL A 231 -30.05 10.00 -17.58
C VAL A 231 -30.15 9.79 -19.09
N ARG A 232 -29.42 8.80 -19.64
CA ARG A 232 -29.46 8.45 -21.06
C ARG A 232 -30.83 7.92 -21.49
N LYS A 233 -31.50 7.14 -20.63
CA LYS A 233 -32.84 6.57 -20.88
C LYS A 233 -33.99 7.50 -20.49
N ALA A 234 -33.74 8.57 -19.75
CA ALA A 234 -34.78 9.44 -19.22
C ALA A 234 -35.46 10.30 -20.29
N GLU A 235 -36.72 9.99 -20.57
CA GLU A 235 -37.57 10.71 -21.53
C GLU A 235 -38.13 12.01 -20.94
N THR A 236 -38.42 12.05 -19.64
CA THR A 236 -39.00 13.22 -18.97
C THR A 236 -37.94 14.09 -18.26
N PRO A 237 -38.12 15.43 -18.21
CA PRO A 237 -37.21 16.32 -17.48
C PRO A 237 -37.11 15.99 -15.98
N LEU A 238 -38.22 15.56 -15.38
CA LEU A 238 -38.30 15.23 -13.95
C LEU A 238 -37.46 13.98 -13.63
N ARG A 239 -37.51 12.97 -14.51
CA ARG A 239 -36.64 11.78 -14.42
C ARG A 239 -35.17 12.16 -14.59
N ARG A 240 -34.83 13.00 -15.58
CA ARG A 240 -33.43 13.46 -15.78
C ARG A 240 -32.89 14.13 -14.51
N ARG A 241 -33.68 15.03 -13.92
CA ARG A 241 -33.31 15.77 -12.70
C ARG A 241 -33.08 14.84 -11.49
N LEU A 242 -33.89 13.79 -11.36
CA LEU A 242 -33.70 12.79 -10.32
C LEU A 242 -32.37 12.05 -10.50
N GLU A 243 -32.12 11.51 -11.69
CA GLU A 243 -30.92 10.71 -11.98
C GLU A 243 -29.64 11.57 -11.88
N THR A 244 -29.67 12.83 -12.36
CA THR A 244 -28.54 13.76 -12.16
C THR A 244 -28.34 14.10 -10.68
N GLY A 245 -29.41 14.27 -9.91
CA GLY A 245 -29.34 14.50 -8.46
C GLY A 245 -28.69 13.32 -7.72
N LEU A 246 -29.09 12.09 -8.03
CA LEU A 246 -28.51 10.88 -7.45
C LEU A 246 -27.02 10.74 -7.79
N LEU A 247 -26.64 11.04 -9.04
CA LEU A 247 -25.24 11.08 -9.45
C LEU A 247 -24.44 12.11 -8.64
N LEU A 248 -24.97 13.33 -8.48
CA LEU A 248 -24.27 14.39 -7.75
C LEU A 248 -24.05 14.06 -6.28
N VAL A 249 -24.96 13.30 -5.66
CA VAL A 249 -24.75 12.80 -4.28
C VAL A 249 -23.52 11.90 -4.22
N ASN A 250 -23.39 10.94 -5.14
CA ASN A 250 -22.24 10.04 -5.19
C ASN A 250 -20.94 10.78 -5.56
N VAL A 251 -20.98 11.72 -6.51
CA VAL A 251 -19.83 12.56 -6.88
C VAL A 251 -19.31 13.38 -5.70
N ARG A 252 -20.20 13.96 -4.87
CA ARG A 252 -19.80 14.69 -3.66
C ARG A 252 -19.17 13.79 -2.61
N GLU A 253 -19.67 12.55 -2.48
CA GLU A 253 -19.06 11.57 -1.59
C GLU A 253 -17.67 11.13 -2.09
N ILE A 254 -17.49 10.95 -3.41
CA ILE A 254 -16.18 10.73 -4.02
C ILE A 254 -15.23 11.88 -3.68
N GLN A 255 -15.64 13.14 -3.89
CA GLN A 255 -14.82 14.30 -3.53
C GLN A 255 -14.44 14.33 -2.05
N ARG A 256 -15.37 13.98 -1.16
CA ARG A 256 -15.12 13.93 0.28
C ARG A 256 -14.04 12.91 0.61
N LEU A 257 -14.07 11.73 -0.02
CA LEU A 257 -13.09 10.67 0.19
C LEU A 257 -11.75 10.99 -0.46
N SER A 258 -11.73 11.57 -1.67
CA SER A 258 -10.51 11.96 -2.37
C SER A 258 -9.71 13.02 -1.63
N LYS A 259 -10.34 13.94 -0.89
CA LYS A 259 -9.61 14.93 -0.08
C LYS A 259 -8.63 14.30 0.93
N ALA A 260 -8.92 13.10 1.42
CA ALA A 260 -8.00 12.36 2.29
C ALA A 260 -6.78 11.81 1.53
N PHE A 261 -6.90 11.62 0.22
CA PHE A 261 -5.84 11.13 -0.66
C PHE A 261 -4.81 12.23 -0.99
N ASP A 262 -5.25 13.48 -1.18
CA ASP A 262 -4.36 14.62 -1.48
C ASP A 262 -3.40 14.97 -0.34
N THR A 263 -3.82 14.83 0.91
CA THR A 263 -2.95 15.01 2.09
C THR A 263 -1.80 14.00 2.19
N GLY A 264 -1.80 12.94 1.36
CA GLY A 264 -0.73 11.94 1.29
C GLY A 264 0.43 12.29 0.35
N GLN A 265 0.27 13.29 -0.53
CA GLN A 265 1.18 13.52 -1.66
C GLN A 265 2.50 14.22 -1.28
N ASP A 266 2.56 14.92 -0.15
CA ASP A 266 3.76 15.67 0.29
C ASP A 266 4.97 14.79 0.68
N LEU A 267 4.84 13.46 0.59
CA LEU A 267 5.89 12.49 0.96
C LEU A 267 6.44 11.69 -0.22
N ALA A 268 5.99 11.96 -1.45
CA ALA A 268 6.38 11.21 -2.66
C ALA A 268 7.55 11.85 -3.44
N VAL A 269 8.35 12.71 -2.79
CA VAL A 269 9.60 13.28 -3.34
C VAL A 269 10.81 12.59 -2.72
#